data_AF-A0A3B0J7X0-F1
#
_entry.id   AF-A0A3B0J7X0-F1
#
_cell.length_a   1.000
_cell.length_b   1.000
_cell.length_c   1.000
_cell.angle_alpha   90.00
_cell.angle_beta   90.00
_cell.angle_gamma   90.00
#
_symmetry.space_group_name_H-M   'P 1'
#
loop_
_entity.id
_entity.type
_entity.pdbx_description
1 polymer ?
#
loop_
_entity_poly.entity_id
_entity_poly.type
_entity_poly.pdbx_seq_one_letter_code
_entity_poly.pdbx_strand_id
1 'polypeptide(L)'
;MSGSVFKVPILSRMEIRNFTDTIKQKVRISGLYFPVMEILEFAMPKIEEGFILEIRTIFEMKNNHGLIIPSEKKTFFGKMFIMER
;
A
#
# COMPACT_ATOMS: atom_id res chain seq x y z
N MET A 1 -18.38 -10.92 -0.70
CA MET A 1 -18.08 -9.50 -0.40
C MET A 1 -18.30 -8.71 -1.68
N SER A 2 -19.35 -7.90 -1.74
CA SER A 2 -19.66 -7.00 -2.87
C SER A 2 -19.11 -5.61 -2.58
N GLY A 3 -17.81 -5.41 -2.80
CA GLY A 3 -17.16 -4.10 -2.74
C GLY A 3 -17.11 -3.44 -4.13
N SER A 4 -17.00 -2.12 -4.17
CA SER A 4 -16.74 -1.38 -5.41
C SER A 4 -15.43 -1.87 -6.04
N VAL A 5 -15.49 -2.42 -7.25
CA VAL A 5 -14.30 -2.88 -7.96
C VAL A 5 -13.59 -1.67 -8.55
N PHE A 6 -12.59 -1.16 -7.84
CA PHE A 6 -11.65 -0.18 -8.40
C PHE A 6 -10.63 -0.92 -9.26
N LYS A 7 -10.74 -0.77 -10.59
CA LYS A 7 -9.71 -1.21 -11.53
C LYS A 7 -8.74 -0.05 -11.75
N VAL A 8 -7.50 -0.23 -11.32
CA VAL A 8 -6.42 0.70 -11.66
C VAL A 8 -6.04 0.44 -13.13
N PRO A 9 -5.93 1.48 -13.97
CA PRO A 9 -5.47 1.30 -15.35
C PRO A 9 -4.09 0.64 -15.37
N ILE A 10 -3.88 -0.26 -16.33
CA ILE A 10 -2.58 -0.90 -16.51
C ILE A 10 -1.60 0.17 -16.98
N LEU A 11 -0.57 0.43 -16.19
CA LEU A 11 0.52 1.34 -16.53
C LEU A 11 1.77 0.55 -16.92
N SER A 12 2.55 1.07 -17.86
CA SER A 12 3.88 0.57 -18.15
C SER A 12 4.81 0.76 -16.94
N ARG A 13 5.87 -0.05 -16.90
CA ARG A 13 6.90 0.08 -15.85
C ARG A 13 7.53 1.49 -15.80
N MET A 14 7.65 2.15 -16.94
CA MET A 14 8.20 3.51 -17.03
C MET A 14 7.23 4.53 -16.42
N GLU A 15 5.93 4.43 -16.74
CA GLU A 15 4.91 5.29 -16.15
C GLU A 15 4.82 5.13 -14.63
N ILE A 16 4.89 3.89 -14.13
CA ILE A 16 4.90 3.61 -12.69
C ILE A 16 6.11 4.27 -12.01
N ARG A 17 7.31 4.19 -12.63
CA ARG A 17 8.52 4.84 -12.08
C ARG A 17 8.40 6.35 -12.07
N ASN A 18 8.02 6.96 -13.19
CA ASN A 18 7.87 8.42 -13.30
C ASN A 18 6.83 8.96 -12.30
N PHE A 19 5.73 8.24 -12.13
CA PHE A 19 4.71 8.56 -11.13
C PHE A 19 5.28 8.47 -9.71
N THR A 20 5.99 7.38 -9.40
CA THR A 20 6.62 7.16 -8.10
C THR A 20 7.66 8.25 -7.79
N ASP A 21 8.50 8.61 -8.76
CA ASP A 21 9.51 9.67 -8.60
C ASP A 21 8.86 11.03 -8.36
N THR A 22 7.76 11.33 -9.05
CA THR A 22 6.98 12.56 -8.82
C THR A 22 6.45 12.61 -7.39
N ILE A 23 5.90 11.51 -6.87
CA ILE A 23 5.43 11.46 -5.48
C ILE A 23 6.61 11.64 -4.52
N LYS A 24 7.71 10.91 -4.72
CA LYS A 24 8.90 11.00 -3.86
C LYS A 24 9.42 12.43 -3.75
N GLN A 25 9.47 13.16 -4.87
CA GLN A 25 9.88 14.56 -4.86
C GLN A 25 8.91 15.44 -4.05
N LYS A 26 7.60 15.24 -4.21
CA LYS A 26 6.57 16.00 -3.48
C LYS A 26 6.63 15.79 -1.97
N VAL A 27 6.91 14.56 -1.53
CA VAL A 27 6.98 14.23 -0.10
C VAL A 27 8.42 14.15 0.43
N ARG A 28 9.40 14.66 -0.34
CA ARG A 28 10.83 14.76 0.03
C ARG A 28 11.47 13.44 0.46
N ILE A 29 11.12 12.35 -0.22
CA ILE A 29 11.75 11.04 -0.05
C ILE A 29 13.01 10.95 -0.92
N SER A 30 14.16 10.74 -0.28
CA SER A 30 15.47 10.66 -0.95
C SER A 30 15.93 9.23 -1.28
N GLY A 31 15.25 8.19 -0.78
CA GLY A 31 15.63 6.79 -1.00
C GLY A 31 15.41 6.32 -2.44
N LEU A 32 16.06 5.22 -2.84
CA LEU A 32 15.86 4.61 -4.17
C LEU A 32 14.42 4.12 -4.34
N TYR A 33 13.88 3.47 -3.31
CA TYR A 33 12.54 2.89 -3.32
C TYR A 33 11.50 3.79 -2.67
N PHE A 34 10.24 3.59 -3.02
CA PHE A 34 9.13 4.20 -2.32
C PHE A 34 8.89 3.47 -0.98
N PRO A 35 8.89 4.18 0.16
CA PRO A 35 8.72 3.61 1.49
C PRO A 35 7.23 3.34 1.74
N VAL A 36 6.71 2.27 1.14
CA VAL A 36 5.28 1.93 1.18
C VAL A 36 4.78 1.79 2.62
N MET A 37 5.51 1.06 3.46
CA MET A 37 5.08 0.79 4.84
C MET A 37 5.04 2.06 5.69
N GLU A 38 6.08 2.88 5.61
CA GLU A 38 6.17 4.12 6.38
C GLU A 38 5.07 5.11 5.96
N ILE A 39 4.73 5.15 4.67
CA ILE A 39 3.63 5.96 4.17
C ILE A 39 2.28 5.45 4.70
N LEU A 40 2.04 4.13 4.64
CA LEU A 40 0.81 3.53 5.15
C LEU A 40 0.68 3.70 6.68
N GLU A 41 1.79 3.61 7.42
CA GLU A 41 1.78 3.70 8.88
C GLU A 41 1.72 5.13 9.41
N PHE A 42 2.46 6.08 8.79
CA PHE A 42 2.65 7.41 9.37
C PHE A 42 2.01 8.55 8.58
N ALA A 43 1.85 8.40 7.27
CA ALA A 43 1.29 9.44 6.42
C ALA A 43 -0.22 9.25 6.19
N MET A 44 -0.66 8.04 5.84
CA MET A 44 -2.07 7.77 5.52
C MET A 44 -3.04 8.11 6.67
N PRO A 45 -2.77 7.80 7.95
CA PRO A 45 -3.64 8.22 9.05
C PRO A 45 -3.81 9.74 9.19
N LYS A 46 -2.86 10.53 8.66
CA LYS A 46 -2.92 12.00 8.66
C LYS A 46 -3.61 12.55 7.42
N ILE A 47 -3.63 11.80 6.32
CA ILE A 47 -4.23 12.19 5.04
C ILE A 47 -5.72 11.85 5.02
N GLU A 48 -6.09 10.67 5.53
CA GLU A 48 -7.45 10.17 5.53
C GLU A 48 -7.88 9.81 6.96
N GLU A 49 -8.77 10.62 7.52
CA GLU A 49 -9.32 10.38 8.86
C GLU A 49 -10.04 9.03 8.90
N GLY A 50 -9.68 8.21 9.91
CA GLY A 50 -10.23 6.86 10.08
C GLY A 50 -9.57 5.81 9.18
N PHE A 51 -8.42 6.11 8.56
CA PHE A 51 -7.62 5.11 7.85
C PHE A 51 -7.17 3.98 8.79
N ILE A 52 -7.32 2.74 8.34
CA ILE A 52 -6.93 1.53 9.09
C ILE A 52 -5.93 0.71 8.27
N LEU A 53 -4.77 0.43 8.86
CA LEU A 53 -3.80 -0.53 8.34
C LEU A 53 -3.86 -1.84 9.15
N GLU A 54 -4.04 -2.97 8.47
CA GLU A 54 -3.96 -4.30 9.06
C GLU A 54 -2.83 -5.11 8.42
N ILE A 55 -1.88 -5.56 9.24
CA ILE A 55 -0.85 -6.50 8.81
C ILE A 55 -1.35 -7.92 9.02
N ARG A 56 -1.41 -8.70 7.95
CA ARG A 56 -1.84 -10.09 7.97
C ARG A 56 -0.74 -11.00 7.47
N THR A 57 -0.82 -12.27 7.83
CA THR A 57 0.09 -13.28 7.29
C THR A 57 -0.21 -13.51 5.80
N ILE A 58 0.81 -13.91 5.04
CA ILE A 58 0.61 -14.31 3.63
C ILE A 58 -0.43 -15.44 3.51
N PHE A 59 -0.48 -16.34 4.50
CA PHE A 59 -1.47 -17.42 4.55
C PHE A 59 -2.92 -16.88 4.60
N GLU A 60 -3.19 -15.92 5.47
CA GLU A 60 -4.51 -15.27 5.57
C GLU A 60 -4.87 -14.48 4.32
N MET A 61 -3.87 -13.93 3.64
CA MET A 61 -4.05 -13.10 2.45
C MET A 61 -4.16 -13.91 1.13
N LYS A 62 -3.91 -15.23 1.18
CA LYS A 62 -3.97 -16.14 0.03
C LYS A 62 -3.10 -15.64 -1.14
N ASN A 63 -3.72 -15.24 -2.26
CA ASN A 63 -3.03 -14.77 -3.47
C ASN A 63 -2.81 -13.25 -3.51
N ASN A 64 -3.23 -12.52 -2.46
CA ASN A 64 -3.09 -11.07 -2.40
C ASN A 64 -1.86 -10.70 -1.55
N HIS A 65 -0.97 -9.88 -2.08
CA HIS A 65 0.12 -9.29 -1.27
C HIS A 65 -0.34 -8.01 -0.55
N GLY A 66 -1.35 -7.35 -1.08
CA GLY A 66 -2.03 -6.23 -0.47
C GLY A 66 -3.47 -6.15 -0.97
N LEU A 67 -4.37 -5.66 -0.12
CA LEU A 67 -5.77 -5.46 -0.45
C LEU A 67 -6.22 -4.14 0.15
N ILE A 68 -6.78 -3.25 -0.67
CA ILE A 68 -7.34 -1.99 -0.21
C ILE A 68 -8.86 -2.07 -0.40
N ILE A 69 -9.61 -1.70 0.63
CA ILE A 69 -11.07 -1.54 0.59
C ILE A 69 -11.37 -0.05 0.82
N PRO A 70 -11.45 0.77 -0.25
CA PRO A 70 -11.60 2.22 -0.12
C PRO A 70 -12.88 2.63 0.62
N SER A 71 -13.97 1.90 0.42
CA SER A 71 -15.24 2.15 1.12
C SER A 71 -15.15 2.00 2.64
N GLU A 72 -14.15 1.28 3.13
CA GLU A 72 -13.89 1.04 4.54
C GLU A 72 -12.64 1.77 5.04
N LYS A 73 -11.96 2.56 4.17
CA LYS A 73 -10.67 3.22 4.47
C LYS A 73 -9.63 2.25 5.02
N LYS A 74 -9.71 0.98 4.62
CA LYS A 74 -8.93 -0.11 5.19
C LYS A 74 -7.95 -0.68 4.17
N THR A 75 -6.71 -0.83 4.59
CA THR A 75 -5.65 -1.48 3.82
C THR A 75 -5.14 -2.69 4.58
N PHE A 76 -5.13 -3.85 3.93
CA PHE A 76 -4.49 -5.07 4.41
C PHE A 76 -3.18 -5.27 3.68
N PHE A 77 -2.12 -5.56 4.42
CA PHE A 77 -0.80 -5.86 3.86
C PHE A 77 -0.32 -7.24 4.32
N GLY A 78 0.05 -8.09 3.35
CA GLY A 78 0.57 -9.42 3.62
C GLY A 78 2.05 -9.36 3.96
N LYS A 79 2.42 -9.76 5.19
CA LYS A 79 3.81 -9.86 5.62
C LYS A 79 4.21 -11.31 5.83
N MET A 80 5.37 -11.69 5.31
CA MET A 80 6.02 -12.94 5.68
C MET A 80 6.68 -12.72 7.04
N PHE A 81 6.09 -13.25 8.11
CA PHE A 81 6.79 -13.34 9.38
C PHE A 81 7.80 -14.47 9.26
N ILE A 82 9.06 -14.13 9.04
CA ILE A 82 10.15 -15.07 9.30
C ILE A 82 10.22 -15.14 10.82
N MET A 83 9.78 -16.27 11.40
CA MET A 83 10.10 -16.58 12.78
C MET A 83 11.62 -16.74 12.85
N GLU A 84 12.32 -15.70 13.31
CA GLU A 84 13.70 -15.89 13.79
C GLU A 84 13.61 -16.91 14.95
N ARG A 85 14.29 -18.05 14.75
CA ARG A 85 14.46 -19.10 15.76
C ARG A 85 15.68 -18.80 16.60
#